data_AF-A0A2P5DUL8-F1
#
_entry.id   AF-A0A2P5DUL8-F1
#
_cell.length_a   1.000
_cell.length_b   1.000
_cell.length_c   1.000
_cell.angle_alpha   90.00
_cell.angle_beta   90.00
_cell.angle_gamma   90.00
#
_symmetry.space_group_name_H-M   'P 1'
#
loop_
_entity.id
_entity.type
_entity.pdbx_description
1 polymer ?
#
loop_
_entity_poly.entity_id
_entity_poly.type
_entity_poly.pdbx_seq_one_letter_code
_entity_poly.pdbx_strand_id
1 'polypeptide(L)'
;NNELMRIELDLLVERHEQSQLQIASYQQLTARYYDSKVKSREFEVGDLVLQQVLPNNKKHGASVFGISWERPYIIDAIIQAGMYKLGFTGG
;
A
#
# COMPACT_ATOMS: atom_id res chain seq x y z
N ASN A 1 43.80 -9.92 -17.39
CA ASN A 1 42.57 -9.22 -17.84
C ASN A 1 41.30 -9.80 -17.22
N ASN A 2 41.13 -11.13 -17.15
CA ASN A 2 39.91 -11.76 -16.61
C ASN A 2 39.69 -11.49 -15.10
N GLU A 3 40.75 -11.55 -14.29
CA GLU A 3 40.70 -11.31 -12.84
C GLU A 3 40.20 -9.91 -12.45
N LEU A 4 40.65 -8.86 -13.16
CA LEU A 4 40.22 -7.49 -12.90
C LEU A 4 38.72 -7.29 -13.19
N MET A 5 38.21 -7.93 -14.24
CA MET A 5 36.77 -7.88 -14.56
C MET A 5 35.92 -8.61 -13.51
N ARG A 6 36.43 -9.68 -12.89
CA ARG A 6 35.71 -10.40 -11.83
C ARG A 6 35.58 -9.54 -10.57
N ILE A 7 36.67 -8.89 -10.17
CA ILE A 7 36.70 -8.00 -9.01
C ILE A 7 35.76 -6.80 -9.23
N GLU A 8 35.77 -6.22 -10.43
CA GLU A 8 34.87 -5.12 -10.78
C GLU A 8 33.39 -5.53 -10.69
N LEU A 9 33.07 -6.75 -11.16
CA LEU A 9 31.71 -7.27 -11.12
C LEU A 9 31.21 -7.52 -9.69
N ASP A 10 32.04 -8.12 -8.84
CA ASP A 10 31.71 -8.36 -7.42
C ASP A 10 31.46 -7.04 -6.67
N LEU A 11 32.30 -6.03 -6.88
CA LEU A 11 32.11 -4.69 -6.30
C LEU A 11 30.79 -4.04 -6.73
N LEU A 12 30.34 -4.32 -7.95
CA LEU A 12 29.09 -3.79 -8.50
C LEU A 12 27.87 -4.48 -7.88
N VAL A 13 27.96 -5.79 -7.69
CA VAL A 13 26.93 -6.60 -6.99
C VAL A 13 26.80 -6.17 -5.54
N GLU A 14 27.92 -6.04 -4.82
CA GLU A 14 27.94 -5.58 -3.43
C GLU A 14 27.27 -4.20 -3.27
N ARG A 15 27.57 -3.26 -4.18
CA ARG A 15 26.95 -1.92 -4.17
C ARG A 15 25.45 -1.99 -4.43
N HIS A 16 25.02 -2.86 -5.33
CA HIS A 16 23.61 -3.04 -5.63
C HIS A 16 22.86 -3.61 -4.42
N GLU A 17 23.40 -4.64 -3.78
CA GLU A 17 22.81 -5.23 -2.56
C GLU A 17 22.71 -4.20 -1.43
N GLN A 18 23.76 -3.41 -1.20
CA GLN A 18 23.73 -2.32 -0.21
C GLN A 18 22.66 -1.28 -0.55
N SER A 19 22.51 -0.91 -1.82
CA SER A 19 21.46 0.01 -2.26
C SER A 19 20.06 -0.56 -2.01
N GLN A 20 19.85 -1.85 -2.30
CA GLN A 20 18.58 -2.52 -2.04
C GLN A 20 18.23 -2.57 -0.55
N LEU A 21 19.21 -2.84 0.32
CA LEU A 21 19.02 -2.82 1.77
C LEU A 21 18.59 -1.43 2.27
N GLN A 22 19.17 -0.37 1.71
CA GLN A 22 18.79 1.01 2.05
C GLN A 22 17.38 1.36 1.58
N ILE A 23 16.98 0.92 0.39
CA ILE A 23 15.62 1.13 -0.10
C ILE A 23 14.61 0.39 0.79
N ALA A 24 14.90 -0.86 1.13
CA ALA A 24 14.04 -1.67 1.99
C ALA A 24 13.91 -1.07 3.39
N SER A 25 15.00 -0.58 3.99
CA SER A 25 14.98 0.07 5.30
C SER A 25 14.12 1.34 5.28
N TYR A 26 14.26 2.16 4.23
CA TYR A 26 13.47 3.37 4.07
C TYR A 26 11.97 3.08 3.88
N GLN A 27 11.64 2.07 3.07
CA GLN A 27 10.26 1.61 2.90
C GLN A 27 9.65 1.11 4.22
N GLN A 28 10.43 0.36 5.01
CA GLN A 28 9.96 -0.15 6.30
C GLN A 28 9.73 0.97 7.32
N LEU A 29 10.62 1.97 7.38
CA LEU A 29 10.44 3.15 8.24
C LEU A 29 9.18 3.92 7.86
N THR A 30 8.97 4.10 6.56
CA THR A 30 7.78 4.76 6.02
C THR A 30 6.52 3.99 6.42
N ALA A 31 6.49 2.67 6.20
CA ALA A 31 5.35 1.83 6.58
C ALA A 31 5.03 1.93 8.08
N ARG A 32 6.04 1.78 8.96
CA ARG A 32 5.86 1.88 10.41
C ARG A 32 5.29 3.23 10.85
N TYR A 33 5.74 4.32 10.24
CA TYR A 33 5.24 5.65 10.55
C TYR A 33 3.76 5.80 10.18
N TYR A 34 3.34 5.30 9.02
CA TYR A 34 1.94 5.31 8.63
C TYR A 34 1.10 4.37 9.49
N ASP A 35 1.53 3.12 9.69
CA ASP A 35 0.82 2.11 10.47
C ASP A 35 0.59 2.56 11.92
N SER A 36 1.56 3.23 12.54
CA SER A 36 1.42 3.76 13.91
C SER A 36 0.34 4.83 14.05
N LYS A 37 -0.02 5.51 12.95
CA LYS A 37 -1.07 6.53 12.91
C LYS A 37 -2.42 5.97 12.51
N VAL A 38 -2.46 4.76 11.96
CA VAL A 38 -3.71 4.07 11.65
C VAL A 38 -4.28 3.53 12.96
N LYS A 39 -5.32 4.18 13.48
CA LYS A 39 -6.09 3.62 14.59
C LYS A 39 -6.95 2.49 14.05
N SER A 40 -6.75 1.28 14.58
CA SER A 40 -7.68 0.17 14.33
C SER A 40 -9.05 0.59 14.83
N ARG A 41 -10.00 0.69 13.91
CA ARG A 41 -11.40 0.97 14.20
C ARG A 41 -12.20 -0.25 13.74
N GLU A 42 -12.94 -0.83 14.67
CA GLU A 42 -13.96 -1.80 14.34
C GLU A 42 -15.18 -1.05 13.80
N PHE A 43 -15.78 -1.61 12.76
CA PHE A 43 -16.97 -1.04 12.14
C PHE A 43 -18.11 -2.06 12.21
N GLU A 44 -19.32 -1.57 12.35
CA GLU A 44 -20.53 -2.38 12.43
C GLU A 44 -21.33 -2.32 11.12
N VAL A 45 -22.24 -3.28 10.94
CA VAL A 45 -23.17 -3.27 9.81
C VAL A 45 -24.03 -2.00 9.88
N GLY A 46 -24.09 -1.26 8.77
CA GLY A 46 -24.75 0.04 8.72
C GLY A 46 -23.82 1.25 8.85
N ASP A 47 -22.57 1.06 9.25
CA ASP A 47 -21.60 2.17 9.33
C ASP A 47 -21.23 2.72 7.95
N LEU A 48 -21.16 4.05 7.87
CA LEU A 48 -20.67 4.77 6.70
C LEU A 48 -19.14 4.82 6.70
N VAL A 49 -18.54 4.28 5.65
CA VAL A 49 -17.09 4.19 5.48
C VAL A 49 -16.65 4.73 4.12
N LEU A 50 -15.44 5.27 4.06
CA LEU A 50 -14.82 5.70 2.80
C LEU A 50 -13.77 4.68 2.39
N GLN A 51 -13.86 4.17 1.16
CA GLN A 51 -12.83 3.30 0.62
C GLN A 51 -11.71 4.13 -0.01
N GLN A 52 -10.47 3.87 0.42
CA GLN A 52 -9.29 4.46 -0.19
C GLN A 52 -9.06 3.86 -1.58
N VAL A 53 -8.78 4.73 -2.56
CA VAL A 53 -8.38 4.36 -3.92
C VAL A 53 -6.88 4.05 -3.91
N LEU A 54 -6.55 2.77 -3.92
CA LEU A 54 -5.24 2.20 -4.17
C LEU A 54 -5.01 2.02 -5.68
N PRO A 55 -3.76 1.87 -6.14
CA PRO A 55 -3.47 1.59 -7.55
C PRO A 55 -4.23 0.36 -8.10
N ASN A 56 -4.51 -0.63 -7.25
CA ASN A 56 -5.22 -1.86 -7.61
C ASN A 56 -6.74 -1.69 -7.82
N ASN A 57 -7.38 -0.75 -7.13
CA ASN A 57 -8.83 -0.49 -7.27
C ASN A 57 -9.13 0.82 -8.03
N LYS A 58 -8.09 1.46 -8.58
CA LYS A 58 -8.23 2.70 -9.37
C LYS A 58 -8.95 2.42 -10.68
N LYS A 59 -10.09 3.11 -10.89
CA LYS A 59 -10.79 3.07 -12.18
C LYS A 59 -9.87 3.59 -13.29
N HIS A 60 -9.84 2.89 -14.42
CA HIS A 60 -9.10 3.32 -15.61
C HIS A 60 -9.61 4.71 -16.03
N GLY A 61 -8.71 5.70 -16.05
CA GLY A 61 -9.05 7.11 -16.33
C GLY A 61 -9.11 8.04 -15.12
N ALA A 62 -8.96 7.54 -13.89
CA ALA A 62 -8.83 8.41 -12.72
C ALA A 62 -7.47 9.14 -12.75
N SER A 63 -7.50 10.47 -12.56
CA SER A 63 -6.30 11.32 -12.53
C SER A 63 -5.24 10.78 -11.56
N VAL A 64 -3.96 10.93 -11.91
CA VAL A 64 -2.83 10.62 -11.01
C VAL A 64 -2.91 11.44 -9.71
N PHE A 65 -3.61 12.58 -9.74
CA PHE A 65 -3.91 13.45 -8.60
C PHE A 65 -5.39 13.44 -8.20
N GLY A 66 -6.16 12.45 -8.65
CA GLY A 66 -7.55 12.29 -8.25
C GLY A 66 -7.64 12.05 -6.75
N ILE A 67 -8.73 12.52 -6.13
CA ILE A 67 -9.03 12.29 -4.71
C ILE A 67 -8.83 10.79 -4.40
N SER A 68 -8.00 10.47 -3.41
CA SER A 68 -7.64 9.10 -3.02
C SER A 68 -8.78 8.37 -2.29
N TRP A 69 -9.99 8.89 -2.35
CA TRP A 69 -11.20 8.38 -1.69
C TRP A 69 -12.31 8.32 -2.73
N GLU A 70 -12.94 7.16 -2.89
CA GLU A 70 -13.83 6.96 -4.04
C GLU A 70 -15.21 7.59 -3.83
N ARG A 71 -15.92 7.18 -2.79
CA ARG A 71 -17.25 7.64 -2.37
C ARG A 71 -17.62 6.96 -1.05
N PRO A 72 -18.66 7.42 -0.34
CA PRO A 72 -19.18 6.71 0.82
C PRO A 72 -19.73 5.33 0.44
N TYR A 73 -19.49 4.36 1.31
CA TYR A 73 -20.05 3.01 1.28
C TYR A 73 -20.69 2.74 2.64
N ILE A 74 -21.65 1.82 2.67
CA ILE A 74 -22.17 1.26 3.93
C ILE A 74 -21.60 -0.14 4.10
N ILE A 75 -21.34 -0.55 5.33
CA ILE A 75 -21.00 -1.96 5.61
C ILE A 75 -22.27 -2.80 5.56
N ASP A 76 -22.33 -3.69 4.58
CA ASP A 76 -23.44 -4.62 4.35
C ASP A 76 -23.30 -5.88 5.24
N ALA A 77 -22.08 -6.37 5.41
CA ALA A 77 -21.79 -7.53 6.25
C ALA A 77 -20.34 -7.52 6.75
N ILE A 78 -20.12 -8.13 7.91
CA ILE A 78 -18.78 -8.42 8.45
C ILE A 78 -18.41 -9.85 8.06
N ILE A 79 -17.37 -10.02 7.24
CA ILE A 79 -16.90 -11.35 6.80
C ILE A 79 -15.95 -11.92 7.86
N GLN A 80 -15.00 -11.11 8.30
CA GLN A 80 -14.04 -11.40 9.37
C GLN A 80 -13.58 -10.09 9.98
N ALA A 81 -13.02 -10.10 11.18
CA ALA A 81 -12.34 -8.93 11.76
C ALA A 81 -11.34 -8.33 10.74
N GLY A 82 -11.57 -7.06 10.34
CA GLY A 82 -10.77 -6.34 9.34
C GLY A 82 -11.18 -6.57 7.87
N MET A 83 -12.16 -7.43 7.59
CA MET A 83 -12.70 -7.67 6.25
C MET A 83 -14.22 -7.45 6.21
N TYR A 84 -14.61 -6.38 5.53
CA TYR A 84 -15.99 -5.92 5.46
C TYR A 84 -16.51 -5.98 4.03
N LYS A 85 -17.77 -6.40 3.88
CA LYS A 85 -18.48 -6.33 2.61
C LYS A 85 -19.10 -4.94 2.49
N LEU A 86 -18.73 -4.22 1.43
CA LEU A 86 -19.25 -2.88 1.16
C LEU A 86 -20.52 -2.95 0.30
N GLY A 87 -21.58 -2.28 0.76
CA GLY A 87 -22.80 -2.01 0.01
C GLY A 87 -22.78 -0.60 -0.59
N PHE A 88 -23.29 -0.46 -1.81
CA PHE A 88 -23.39 0.85 -2.46
C PHE A 88 -24.51 1.68 -1.83
N THR A 89 -24.18 2.93 -1.46
CA THR A 89 -25.16 3.89 -0.96
C THR A 89 -25.89 4.55 -2.15
N GLY A 90 -26.84 3.84 -2.75
CA GLY A 90 -27.66 4.39 -3.83
C GLY A 90 -28.49 3.33 -4.53
N GLY A 91 -29.79 3.32 -4.24
CA GLY A 91 -30.81 2.81 -5.17
C GLY A 91 -31.23 3.92 -6.13
#